data_AF-A0A6V7TJ73-F1
#
_entry.id   AF-A0A6V7TJ73-F1
#
_cell.length_a   1.000
_cell.length_b   1.000
_cell.length_c   1.000
_cell.angle_alpha   90.00
_cell.angle_beta   90.00
_cell.angle_gamma   90.00
#
_symmetry.space_group_name_H-M   'P 1'
#
loop_
_entity.id
_entity.type
_entity.pdbx_description
1 polymer ?
#
loop_
_entity_poly.entity_id
_entity_poly.type
_entity_poly.pdbx_seq_one_letter_code
_entity_poly.pdbx_strand_id
1 'polypeptide(L)'
;MLRIENFLLLLSTVLTYSAVYDRYSPYWNKPERIKINRTINIKIELLANFGVNERMKQAAKQAILQNFSGKWPDTGNESNLIGEAMERRFGGVWMVAVFDIDFDAAYTIVRRSPSYMLFGVNDRAILIAREGNGRKNKNNPLL
;
A
#
# COMPACT_ATOMS: atom_id res chain seq x y z
N MET A 1 -24.20 -39.78 2.13
CA MET A 1 -25.04 -38.58 1.93
C MET A 1 -24.42 -37.44 2.74
N LEU A 2 -23.61 -36.58 2.12
CA LEU A 2 -22.96 -35.46 2.83
C LEU A 2 -24.02 -34.41 3.18
N ARG A 3 -24.18 -34.11 4.47
CA ARG A 3 -25.09 -33.07 4.98
C ARG A 3 -24.66 -31.70 4.45
N ILE A 4 -25.63 -30.86 4.10
CA ILE A 4 -25.46 -29.48 3.62
C ILE A 4 -24.57 -28.64 4.56
N GLU A 5 -24.60 -28.93 5.87
CA GLU A 5 -23.76 -28.31 6.89
C GLU A 5 -22.25 -28.51 6.65
N ASN A 6 -21.85 -29.70 6.16
CA ASN A 6 -20.44 -29.98 5.84
C ASN A 6 -19.97 -29.19 4.60
N PHE A 7 -20.87 -28.87 3.69
CA PHE A 7 -20.57 -28.08 2.49
C PHE A 7 -20.28 -26.61 2.85
N LEU A 8 -21.04 -26.04 3.80
CA LEU A 8 -20.84 -24.67 4.26
C LEU A 8 -19.52 -24.48 5.03
N LEU A 9 -19.11 -25.48 5.82
CA LEU A 9 -17.82 -25.49 6.53
C LEU A 9 -16.63 -25.62 5.57
N LEU A 10 -16.75 -26.43 4.53
CA LEU A 10 -15.72 -26.53 3.48
C LEU A 10 -15.63 -25.22 2.67
N LEU A 11 -16.76 -24.58 2.36
CA LEU A 11 -16.75 -23.32 1.62
C LEU A 11 -16.10 -22.18 2.42
N SER A 12 -16.40 -22.08 3.72
CA SER A 12 -15.84 -21.04 4.59
C SER A 12 -14.34 -21.22 4.85
N THR A 13 -13.86 -22.47 4.97
CA THR A 13 -12.43 -22.75 5.13
C THR A 13 -11.65 -22.44 3.86
N VAL A 14 -12.17 -22.77 2.67
CA VAL A 14 -11.52 -22.43 1.39
C VAL A 14 -11.46 -20.91 1.16
N LEU A 15 -12.53 -20.19 1.49
CA LEU A 15 -12.59 -18.72 1.38
C LEU A 15 -11.61 -18.03 2.32
N THR A 16 -11.49 -18.50 3.56
CA THR A 16 -10.53 -17.95 4.53
C THR A 16 -9.09 -18.28 4.13
N TYR A 17 -8.80 -19.48 3.65
CA TYR A 17 -7.46 -19.85 3.18
C TYR A 17 -7.01 -19.01 1.97
N SER A 18 -7.90 -18.78 1.01
CA SER A 18 -7.62 -17.97 -0.18
C SER A 18 -7.35 -16.51 0.19
N ALA A 19 -8.15 -15.94 1.11
CA ALA A 19 -7.96 -14.57 1.60
C ALA A 19 -6.65 -14.39 2.39
N VAL A 20 -6.17 -15.45 3.05
CA VAL A 20 -4.86 -15.47 3.73
C VAL A 20 -3.73 -15.59 2.71
N TYR A 21 -3.87 -16.38 1.65
CA TYR A 21 -2.81 -16.56 0.65
C TYR A 21 -2.61 -15.30 -0.23
N ASP A 22 -3.71 -14.66 -0.66
CA ASP A 22 -3.68 -13.37 -1.38
C ASP A 22 -2.99 -12.26 -0.58
N ARG A 23 -2.99 -12.38 0.75
CA ARG A 23 -2.37 -11.42 1.65
C ARG A 23 -0.83 -11.46 1.62
N TYR A 24 -0.24 -12.62 1.33
CA TYR A 24 1.20 -12.84 1.36
C TYR A 24 1.84 -13.01 -0.02
N SER A 25 1.04 -13.04 -1.09
CA SER A 25 1.54 -13.20 -2.45
C SER A 25 1.86 -11.84 -3.08
N PRO A 26 3.15 -11.51 -3.37
CA PRO A 26 3.49 -10.29 -4.09
C PRO A 26 2.90 -10.34 -5.50
N TYR A 27 2.09 -9.33 -5.83
CA TYR A 27 1.49 -9.18 -7.15
C TYR A 27 2.41 -8.35 -8.03
N TRP A 28 3.17 -9.02 -8.91
CA TRP A 28 4.09 -8.38 -9.85
C TRP A 28 3.33 -7.85 -11.07
N ASN A 29 3.03 -6.56 -11.10
CA ASN A 29 2.56 -5.89 -12.31
C ASN A 29 3.74 -5.52 -13.21
N LYS A 30 3.54 -5.42 -14.54
CA LYS A 30 4.59 -4.89 -15.42
C LYS A 30 4.90 -3.43 -15.05
N PRO A 31 6.18 -3.03 -14.97
CA PRO A 31 6.55 -1.64 -14.66
C PRO A 31 6.07 -0.68 -15.74
N GLU A 32 5.57 0.48 -15.32
CA GLU A 32 5.19 1.57 -16.20
C GLU A 32 6.23 2.69 -16.12
N ARG A 33 6.65 3.24 -17.27
CA ARG A 33 7.57 4.37 -17.34
C ARG A 33 6.81 5.63 -17.70
N ILE A 34 6.89 6.64 -16.83
CA ILE A 34 6.20 7.91 -16.98
C ILE A 34 7.22 9.05 -16.91
N LYS A 35 7.13 10.00 -17.83
CA LYS A 35 7.97 11.20 -17.82
C LYS A 35 7.21 12.36 -17.19
N ILE A 36 7.69 12.88 -16.07
CA ILE A 36 7.08 14.04 -15.40
C ILE A 36 7.95 15.27 -15.69
N ASN A 37 7.32 16.33 -16.22
CA ASN A 37 7.94 17.63 -16.55
C ASN A 37 9.36 17.54 -17.13
N ARG A 38 9.46 17.11 -18.40
CA ARG A 38 10.65 17.14 -19.29
C ARG A 38 12.00 16.59 -18.79
N THR A 39 12.22 16.36 -17.50
CA THR A 39 13.55 16.16 -16.89
C THR A 39 13.66 14.88 -16.06
N ILE A 40 12.58 14.35 -15.48
CA ILE A 40 12.64 13.13 -14.64
C ILE A 40 11.84 12.00 -15.28
N ASN A 41 12.54 10.90 -15.60
CA ASN A 41 11.92 9.63 -15.98
C ASN A 41 11.65 8.83 -14.71
N ILE A 42 10.39 8.58 -14.41
CA ILE A 42 9.98 7.78 -13.26
C ILE A 42 9.51 6.41 -13.77
N LYS A 43 10.22 5.36 -13.37
CA LYS A 43 9.75 3.97 -13.49
C LYS A 43 8.96 3.66 -12.23
N ILE A 44 7.67 3.38 -12.36
CA ILE A 44 6.79 3.00 -11.24
C ILE A 44 6.15 1.64 -11.50
N GLU A 45 6.19 0.78 -10.50
CA GLU A 45 5.69 -0.59 -10.56
C GLU A 45 4.95 -0.92 -9.27
N LEU A 46 3.79 -1.57 -9.34
CA LEU A 46 3.15 -2.11 -8.15
C LEU A 46 3.73 -3.50 -7.89
N LEU A 47 4.42 -3.65 -6.77
CA LEU A 47 5.16 -4.87 -6.39
C LEU A 47 4.30 -5.79 -5.51
N ALA A 48 3.49 -5.21 -4.63
CA ALA A 48 2.59 -5.95 -3.76
C ALA A 48 1.39 -5.08 -3.36
N ASN A 49 0.25 -5.71 -3.09
CA ASN A 49 -0.91 -5.01 -2.59
C ASN A 49 -1.85 -5.98 -1.85
N PHE A 50 -2.61 -5.46 -0.91
CA PHE A 50 -3.65 -6.21 -0.20
C PHE A 50 -4.79 -5.28 0.21
N GLY A 51 -6.03 -5.76 0.17
CA GLY A 51 -7.19 -5.02 0.68
C GLY A 51 -7.48 -3.70 -0.06
N VAL A 52 -6.98 -3.53 -1.29
CA VAL A 52 -7.13 -2.31 -2.09
C VAL A 52 -7.81 -2.61 -3.42
N ASN A 53 -8.67 -1.69 -3.87
CA ASN A 53 -9.28 -1.74 -5.19
C ASN A 53 -8.49 -0.91 -6.22
N GLU A 54 -8.82 -1.04 -7.51
CA GLU A 54 -8.13 -0.31 -8.58
C GLU A 54 -8.15 1.21 -8.41
N ARG A 55 -9.25 1.77 -7.90
CA ARG A 55 -9.34 3.22 -7.62
C ARG A 55 -8.30 3.66 -6.58
N MET A 56 -8.07 2.86 -5.54
CA MET A 56 -7.04 3.11 -4.54
C MET A 56 -5.63 3.00 -5.13
N LYS A 57 -5.38 1.97 -5.94
CA LYS A 57 -4.09 1.79 -6.63
C LYS A 57 -3.76 2.99 -7.53
N GLN A 58 -4.73 3.45 -8.33
CA GLN A 58 -4.55 4.61 -9.21
C GLN A 58 -4.37 5.91 -8.42
N ALA A 59 -5.13 6.11 -7.34
CA ALA A 59 -4.96 7.28 -6.48
C ALA A 59 -3.58 7.32 -5.82
N ALA A 60 -3.10 6.19 -5.30
CA ALA A 60 -1.78 6.06 -4.70
C ALA A 60 -0.68 6.33 -5.73
N LYS A 61 -0.78 5.72 -6.92
CA LYS A 61 0.15 5.98 -8.04
C LYS A 61 0.19 7.48 -8.39
N GLN A 62 -0.96 8.13 -8.51
CA GLN A 62 -1.02 9.57 -8.81
C GLN A 62 -0.42 10.42 -7.69
N ALA A 63 -0.67 10.07 -6.42
CA ALA A 63 -0.09 10.77 -5.29
C ALA A 63 1.45 10.66 -5.29
N ILE A 64 2.00 9.49 -5.61
CA ILE A 64 3.44 9.31 -5.78
C ILE A 64 3.96 10.20 -6.92
N LEU A 65 3.36 10.10 -8.11
CA LEU A 65 3.82 10.87 -9.28
C LEU A 65 3.80 12.38 -9.05
N GLN A 66 2.82 12.89 -8.28
CA GLN A 66 2.72 14.32 -7.97
C GLN A 66 3.76 14.83 -6.97
N ASN A 67 4.23 13.96 -6.06
CA ASN A 67 5.05 14.37 -4.92
C ASN A 67 6.47 13.80 -4.95
N PHE A 68 6.78 12.88 -5.86
CA PHE A 68 8.10 12.27 -5.99
C PHE A 68 9.09 13.23 -6.64
N SER A 69 10.11 13.66 -5.89
CA SER A 69 11.15 14.57 -6.40
C SER A 69 12.32 13.87 -7.10
N GLY A 70 12.45 12.55 -6.92
CA GLY A 70 13.62 11.78 -7.36
C GLY A 70 14.87 11.96 -6.49
N LYS A 71 14.86 12.84 -5.48
CA LYS A 71 15.94 12.99 -4.48
C LYS A 71 15.61 12.22 -3.21
N TRP A 72 16.62 11.70 -2.51
CA TRP A 72 16.37 10.91 -1.30
C TRP A 72 15.60 11.79 -0.28
N PRO A 73 14.57 11.25 0.39
CA PRO A 73 13.72 12.07 1.25
C PRO A 73 14.48 12.48 2.52
N ASP A 74 14.91 13.74 2.59
CA ASP A 74 15.65 14.28 3.75
C ASP A 74 14.74 14.69 4.92
N THR A 75 13.46 14.99 4.65
CA THR A 75 12.54 15.62 5.62
C THR A 75 11.22 14.87 5.82
N GLY A 76 11.00 13.78 5.09
CA GLY A 76 9.72 13.05 5.10
C GLY A 76 8.54 13.80 4.46
N ASN A 77 8.77 14.99 3.88
CA ASN A 77 7.71 15.80 3.28
C ASN A 77 6.96 15.07 2.14
N GLU A 78 7.68 14.35 1.29
CA GLU A 78 7.06 13.54 0.21
C GLU A 78 6.11 12.49 0.78
N SER A 79 6.57 11.75 1.80
CA SER A 79 5.77 10.74 2.49
C SER A 79 4.51 11.33 3.11
N ASN A 80 4.64 12.49 3.77
CA ASN A 80 3.50 13.19 4.36
C ASN A 80 2.48 13.62 3.30
N LEU A 81 2.92 14.24 2.20
CA LEU A 81 2.03 14.69 1.13
C LEU A 81 1.30 13.53 0.44
N ILE A 82 1.98 12.40 0.24
CA ILE A 82 1.37 11.17 -0.29
C ILE A 82 0.32 10.64 0.70
N GLY A 83 0.64 10.59 1.99
CA GLY A 83 -0.28 10.17 3.05
C GLY A 83 -1.54 11.04 3.10
N GLU A 84 -1.36 12.36 3.14
CA GLU A 84 -2.46 13.34 3.12
C GLU A 84 -3.34 13.22 1.87
N ALA A 85 -2.75 12.92 0.71
CA ALA A 85 -3.53 12.71 -0.52
C ALA A 85 -4.44 11.48 -0.41
N MET A 86 -3.98 10.42 0.26
CA MET A 86 -4.79 9.22 0.52
C MET A 86 -5.85 9.47 1.59
N GLU A 87 -5.49 10.15 2.70
CA GLU A 87 -6.42 10.56 3.76
C GLU A 87 -7.57 11.40 3.20
N ARG A 88 -7.26 12.41 2.39
CA ARG A 88 -8.27 13.28 1.77
C ARG A 88 -9.25 12.51 0.88
N ARG A 89 -8.81 11.42 0.24
CA ARG A 89 -9.60 10.71 -0.78
C ARG A 89 -10.38 9.52 -0.23
N PHE A 90 -9.89 8.87 0.81
CA PHE A 90 -10.46 7.63 1.35
C PHE A 90 -10.73 7.67 2.86
N GLY A 91 -10.37 8.75 3.54
CA GLY A 91 -10.48 8.89 4.99
C GLY A 91 -9.53 7.95 5.75
N GLY A 92 -9.60 8.02 7.09
CA GLY A 92 -8.69 7.28 7.98
C GLY A 92 -7.30 7.92 8.05
N VAL A 93 -6.36 7.18 8.66
CA VAL A 93 -4.94 7.56 8.74
C VAL A 93 -4.13 6.67 7.80
N TRP A 94 -3.20 7.26 7.06
CA TRP A 94 -2.37 6.54 6.09
C TRP A 94 -0.89 6.77 6.38
N MET A 95 -0.17 5.67 6.56
CA MET A 95 1.28 5.66 6.72
C MET A 95 1.95 5.52 5.37
N VAL A 96 3.02 6.29 5.16
CA VAL A 96 3.89 6.18 3.99
C VAL A 96 5.33 5.98 4.45
N ALA A 97 5.95 4.90 3.99
CA ALA A 97 7.36 4.61 4.24
C ALA A 97 8.11 4.53 2.91
N VAL A 98 9.29 5.13 2.86
CA VAL A 98 10.19 5.10 1.71
C VAL A 98 11.48 4.43 2.16
N PHE A 99 11.93 3.43 1.42
CA PHE A 99 13.13 2.66 1.71
C PHE A 99 13.81 2.22 0.41
N ASP A 100 15.04 1.73 0.52
CA ASP A 100 15.76 1.13 -0.61
C ASP A 100 14.97 -0.06 -1.17
N ILE A 101 14.99 -0.22 -2.50
CA ILE A 101 14.20 -1.26 -3.17
C ILE A 101 14.55 -2.69 -2.73
N ASP A 102 15.73 -2.89 -2.16
CA ASP A 102 16.23 -4.18 -1.65
C ASP A 102 15.70 -4.55 -0.26
N PHE A 103 14.74 -3.79 0.30
CA PHE A 103 14.27 -3.98 1.68
C PHE A 103 12.97 -4.82 1.80
N ASP A 104 13.02 -5.86 2.63
CA ASP A 104 11.94 -6.84 2.89
C ASP A 104 10.79 -6.32 3.81
N ALA A 105 10.32 -5.08 3.62
CA ALA A 105 9.24 -4.52 4.45
C ALA A 105 7.88 -5.22 4.28
N ALA A 106 7.62 -5.79 3.09
CA ALA A 106 6.29 -6.21 2.67
C ALA A 106 5.66 -7.25 3.61
N TYR A 107 6.46 -8.17 4.19
CA TYR A 107 5.93 -9.27 4.99
C TYR A 107 5.41 -8.87 6.37
N THR A 108 5.90 -7.76 6.95
CA THR A 108 5.53 -7.37 8.33
C THR A 108 4.31 -6.45 8.37
N ILE A 109 4.12 -5.58 7.38
CA ILE A 109 3.00 -4.62 7.33
C ILE A 109 1.65 -5.30 7.16
N VAL A 110 1.65 -6.43 6.45
CA VAL A 110 0.51 -7.31 6.18
C VAL A 110 -0.29 -7.69 7.45
N ARG A 111 0.38 -7.80 8.61
CA ARG A 111 -0.27 -8.14 9.88
C ARG A 111 -0.95 -6.95 10.58
N ARG A 112 -0.56 -5.72 10.22
CA ARG A 112 -0.92 -4.49 10.96
C ARG A 112 -1.83 -3.55 10.17
N SER A 113 -1.93 -3.73 8.86
CA SER A 113 -2.74 -2.88 7.99
C SER A 113 -3.90 -3.66 7.35
N PRO A 114 -5.14 -3.12 7.37
CA PRO A 114 -6.25 -3.70 6.61
C PRO A 114 -6.10 -3.51 5.09
N SER A 115 -5.25 -2.59 4.64
CA SER A 115 -5.04 -2.32 3.21
C SER A 115 -3.69 -1.65 2.96
N TYR A 116 -2.86 -2.23 2.09
CA TYR A 116 -1.57 -1.66 1.73
C TYR A 116 -1.24 -1.81 0.25
N MET A 117 -0.31 -0.98 -0.23
CA MET A 117 0.30 -1.02 -1.56
C MET A 117 1.80 -0.78 -1.42
N LEU A 118 2.59 -1.55 -2.15
CA LEU A 118 4.03 -1.38 -2.25
C LEU A 118 4.38 -1.06 -3.70
N PHE A 119 4.94 0.12 -3.92
CA PHE A 119 5.39 0.57 -5.23
C PHE A 119 6.92 0.56 -5.32
N GLY A 120 7.47 -0.03 -6.37
CA GLY A 120 8.85 0.19 -6.79
C GLY A 120 8.90 1.45 -7.65
N VAL A 121 9.67 2.45 -7.22
CA VAL A 121 9.79 3.74 -7.90
C VAL A 121 11.27 4.04 -8.10
N ASN A 122 11.76 3.86 -9.33
CA ASN A 122 13.17 3.84 -9.67
C ASN A 122 13.97 2.84 -8.80
N ASP A 123 14.81 3.35 -7.91
CA ASP A 123 15.67 2.62 -6.96
C ASP A 123 15.06 2.52 -5.54
N ARG A 124 13.80 2.93 -5.39
CA ARG A 124 13.12 2.98 -4.09
C ARG A 124 11.92 2.06 -4.04
N ALA A 125 11.57 1.68 -2.84
CA ALA A 125 10.28 1.12 -2.53
C ALA A 125 9.48 2.10 -1.65
N ILE A 126 8.24 2.35 -2.06
CA ILE A 126 7.29 3.23 -1.38
C ILE A 126 6.12 2.36 -0.90
N LEU A 127 6.05 2.16 0.40
CA LEU A 127 4.94 1.51 1.07
C LEU A 127 3.89 2.55 1.44
N ILE A 128 2.65 2.30 1.06
CA ILE A 128 1.48 3.08 1.45
C ILE A 128 0.52 2.12 2.16
N ALA A 129 0.29 2.33 3.44
CA ALA A 129 -0.53 1.45 4.26
C ALA A 129 -1.57 2.24 5.03
N ARG A 130 -2.81 1.77 5.02
CA ARG A 130 -3.85 2.31 5.91
C ARG A 130 -3.55 1.86 7.32
N GLU A 131 -3.53 2.77 8.27
CA GLU A 131 -3.44 2.37 9.67
C GLU A 131 -4.76 1.71 10.10
N GLY A 132 -4.68 0.76 11.03
CA GLY A 132 -5.88 0.20 11.68
C GLY A 132 -6.61 1.27 12.51
N ASN A 133 -7.36 0.84 13.54
CA ASN A 133 -7.96 1.76 14.51
C ASN A 133 -6.92 2.43 15.43
N GLY A 134 -5.83 2.96 14.86
CA GLY A 134 -5.03 4.01 15.47
C GLY A 134 -5.94 5.21 15.64
N ARG A 135 -6.62 5.29 16.79
CA ARG A 135 -7.36 6.48 17.21
C ARG A 135 -6.40 7.66 17.06
N LYS A 136 -6.73 8.65 16.21
CA LYS A 136 -6.39 10.05 16.51
C LYS A 136 -7.10 10.36 17.82
N ASN A 137 -6.48 9.99 18.93
CA ASN A 137 -6.95 10.39 20.24
C ASN A 137 -6.68 11.89 20.29
N LYS A 138 -7.71 12.72 20.06
CA LYS A 138 -7.61 14.19 20.05
C LYS A 138 -7.07 14.79 21.37
N ASN A 139 -6.75 13.95 22.35
CA ASN A 139 -6.35 14.31 23.71
C ASN A 139 -4.95 13.82 24.10
N ASN A 140 -4.06 13.48 23.16
CA ASN A 140 -2.67 13.15 23.50
C ASN A 140 -1.70 14.23 22.99
N PRO A 141 -1.17 15.11 23.86
CA PRO A 141 -0.31 16.23 23.47
C PRO A 141 1.15 15.83 23.16
N LEU A 142 1.42 14.55 22.91
CA LEU A 142 2.76 14.05 22.57
C LEU A 142 2.88 13.62 21.09
N LEU A 143 1.93 14.05 20.24
CA LEU A 143 2.10 14.17 18.79
C LEU A 143 1.60 15.55 18.35
#